data_AF-A0A9J6HB07-F1
#
_entry.id   AF-A0A9J6HB07-F1
#
_cell.length_a   1.000
_cell.length_b   1.000
_cell.length_c   1.000
_cell.angle_alpha   90.00
_cell.angle_beta   90.00
_cell.angle_gamma   90.00
#
_symmetry.space_group_name_H-M   'P 1'
#
loop_
_entity.id
_entity.type
_entity.pdbx_description
1 polymer ?
#
loop_
_entity_poly.entity_id
_entity_poly.type
_entity_poly.pdbx_seq_one_letter_code
_entity_poly.pdbx_strand_id
1 'polypeptide(L)'
;MPDRGVYDPCERPPFRLIELKCPSSKRSNPLNTALALEDFCVQLNNDIPELKVSSEYYAQVMRQMFCSGFKRAHFVVYAEKWIIVCKVVFSESTWIAMKSKLDSFYSNHAVP
;
A
#
# COMPACT_ATOMS: atom_id res chain seq x y z
N MET A 1 1.97 -10.26 6.74
CA MET A 1 3.11 -10.62 5.87
C MET A 1 2.96 -9.90 4.54
N PRO A 2 4.03 -9.57 3.82
CA PRO A 2 3.94 -9.15 2.41
C PRO A 2 3.55 -10.32 1.52
N ASP A 3 2.94 -10.04 0.37
CA ASP A 3 2.66 -11.09 -0.62
C ASP A 3 3.96 -11.60 -1.26
N ARG A 4 4.88 -10.70 -1.60
CA ARG A 4 6.20 -11.09 -2.15
C ARG A 4 7.28 -10.02 -2.00
N GLY A 5 8.53 -10.46 -1.91
CA GLY A 5 9.72 -9.63 -2.20
C GLY A 5 10.26 -9.96 -3.59
N VAL A 6 10.64 -8.95 -4.37
CA VAL A 6 11.15 -9.11 -5.74
C VAL A 6 12.49 -8.41 -5.91
N TYR A 7 13.30 -8.93 -6.84
CA TYR A 7 14.56 -8.35 -7.28
C TYR A 7 14.43 -7.89 -8.72
N ASP A 8 14.65 -6.60 -8.95
CA ASP A 8 14.72 -5.94 -10.26
C ASP A 8 16.08 -5.24 -10.40
N PRO A 9 17.01 -5.77 -11.21
CA PRO A 9 18.35 -5.19 -11.37
C PRO A 9 18.33 -3.81 -12.05
N CYS A 10 17.24 -3.45 -12.75
CA CYS A 10 17.10 -2.17 -13.44
C CYS A 10 16.73 -1.03 -12.49
N GLU A 11 16.35 -1.33 -11.24
CA GLU A 11 15.94 -0.32 -10.28
C GLU A 11 16.93 -0.16 -9.11
N ARG A 12 16.90 1.02 -8.48
CA ARG A 12 17.78 1.40 -7.37
C ARG A 12 16.94 1.91 -6.19
N PRO A 13 16.86 1.18 -5.07
CA PRO A 13 17.42 -0.15 -4.80
C PRO A 13 16.74 -1.26 -5.64
N PRO A 14 17.42 -2.40 -5.88
CA PRO A 14 16.89 -3.45 -6.74
C PRO A 14 15.80 -4.30 -6.07
N PHE A 15 15.71 -4.22 -4.74
CA PHE A 15 14.79 -5.01 -3.94
C PHE A 15 13.51 -4.22 -3.65
N ARG A 16 12.35 -4.84 -3.91
CA ARG A 16 11.03 -4.26 -3.62
C ARG A 16 10.08 -5.25 -2.98
N LEU A 17 9.17 -4.71 -2.21
CA LEU A 17 7.98 -5.41 -1.74
C LEU A 17 6.86 -5.32 -2.78
N ILE A 18 6.09 -6.39 -2.95
CA ILE A 18 4.82 -6.38 -3.69
C ILE A 18 3.70 -6.72 -2.71
N GLU A 19 2.66 -5.91 -2.76
CA GLU A 19 1.36 -6.15 -2.10
C GLU A 19 0.28 -6.09 -3.18
N LEU A 20 -0.48 -7.16 -3.36
CA LEU A 20 -1.49 -7.36 -4.39
C LEU A 20 -2.88 -7.38 -3.76
N LYS A 21 -3.78 -6.52 -4.24
CA LYS A 21 -5.20 -6.54 -3.89
C LYS A 21 -6.06 -6.86 -5.10
N CYS A 22 -7.08 -7.69 -4.89
CA CYS A 22 -8.05 -8.09 -5.90
C CYS A 22 -9.47 -7.79 -5.39
N PRO A 23 -10.01 -6.56 -5.58
CA PRO A 23 -11.32 -6.19 -5.05
C PRO A 23 -12.44 -6.92 -5.80
N SER A 24 -12.96 -8.00 -5.20
CA SER A 24 -14.00 -8.84 -5.81
C SER A 24 -15.28 -8.06 -6.14
N SER A 25 -15.70 -7.14 -5.27
CA SER A 25 -16.90 -6.30 -5.47
C SER A 25 -16.78 -5.27 -6.60
N LYS A 26 -15.55 -5.00 -7.06
CA LYS A 26 -15.24 -4.01 -8.10
C LYS A 26 -14.65 -4.66 -9.35
N ARG A 27 -14.62 -6.00 -9.42
CA ARG A 27 -13.92 -6.80 -10.44
C ARG A 27 -14.37 -6.50 -11.87
N SER A 28 -15.67 -6.26 -12.07
CA SER A 28 -16.26 -5.99 -13.38
C SER A 28 -16.27 -4.51 -13.78
N ASN A 29 -15.98 -3.61 -12.83
CA ASN A 29 -16.07 -2.18 -13.02
C ASN A 29 -14.95 -1.69 -13.95
N PRO A 30 -15.26 -0.80 -14.90
CA PRO A 30 -14.25 -0.03 -15.60
C PRO A 30 -13.35 0.76 -14.63
N LEU A 31 -12.10 1.00 -15.02
CA LEU A 31 -11.11 1.69 -14.18
C LEU A 31 -11.58 3.09 -13.75
N ASN A 32 -12.13 3.88 -14.68
CA ASN A 32 -12.66 5.21 -14.39
C ASN A 32 -13.79 5.20 -13.36
N THR A 33 -14.67 4.20 -13.41
CA THR A 33 -15.71 4.01 -12.39
C THR A 33 -15.09 3.68 -11.04
N ALA A 34 -14.08 2.81 -10.97
CA ALA A 34 -13.41 2.48 -9.72
C ALA A 34 -12.68 3.70 -9.11
N LEU A 35 -11.99 4.49 -9.92
CA LEU A 35 -11.29 5.71 -9.48
C LEU A 35 -12.25 6.81 -8.99
N ALA A 36 -13.49 6.83 -9.48
CA ALA A 36 -14.51 7.79 -9.04
C ALA A 36 -15.14 7.41 -7.69
N LEU A 37 -14.90 6.20 -7.16
CA LEU A 37 -15.43 5.80 -5.86
C LEU A 37 -14.58 6.39 -4.73
N GLU A 38 -15.26 7.04 -3.78
CA GLU A 38 -14.62 7.63 -2.61
C GLU A 38 -13.85 6.59 -1.77
N ASP A 39 -14.45 5.40 -1.64
CA ASP A 39 -13.92 4.25 -0.88
C ASP A 39 -12.77 3.52 -1.61
N PHE A 40 -12.42 3.93 -2.82
CA PHE A 40 -11.30 3.32 -3.55
C PHE A 40 -9.97 3.75 -2.96
N CYS A 41 -9.04 2.81 -2.80
CA CYS A 41 -7.77 3.03 -2.11
C CYS A 41 -6.74 3.81 -2.94
N VAL A 42 -6.96 4.00 -4.24
CA VAL A 42 -6.04 4.71 -5.15
C VAL A 42 -6.64 6.06 -5.54
N GLN A 43 -5.78 7.06 -5.71
CA GLN A 43 -6.09 8.34 -6.32
C GLN A 43 -5.13 8.61 -7.50
N LEU A 44 -5.51 9.50 -8.41
CA LEU A 44 -4.61 10.00 -9.45
C LEU A 44 -4.05 11.35 -9.04
N ASN A 45 -2.73 11.51 -9.14
CA ASN A 45 -2.03 12.77 -8.98
C ASN A 45 -1.29 13.07 -10.28
N ASN A 46 -1.76 14.05 -11.07
CA ASN A 46 -1.24 14.31 -12.43
C ASN A 46 -1.16 13.03 -13.29
N ASP A 47 -2.26 12.27 -13.32
CA ASP A 47 -2.39 10.96 -13.99
C ASP A 47 -1.47 9.83 -13.47
N ILE A 48 -0.72 10.08 -12.40
CA ILE A 48 0.09 9.05 -11.72
C ILE A 48 -0.74 8.42 -10.60
N PRO A 49 -0.91 7.08 -10.59
CA PRO A 49 -1.64 6.41 -9.53
C PRO A 49 -0.85 6.37 -8.22
N GLU A 50 -1.49 6.82 -7.15
CA GLU A 50 -0.94 6.85 -5.80
C GLU A 50 -1.88 6.15 -4.82
N LEU A 51 -1.30 5.40 -3.89
CA LEU A 51 -2.03 4.82 -2.77
C LEU A 51 -2.41 5.94 -1.79
N LYS A 52 -3.70 6.12 -1.52
CA LYS A 52 -4.20 7.14 -0.59
C LYS A 52 -3.62 6.90 0.82
N VAL A 53 -3.02 7.94 1.42
CA VAL A 53 -2.48 7.88 2.79
C VAL A 53 -3.57 7.56 3.82
N SER A 54 -4.81 7.96 3.55
CA SER A 54 -5.98 7.67 4.38
C SER A 54 -6.48 6.22 4.28
N SER A 55 -6.02 5.43 3.29
CA SER A 55 -6.40 4.03 3.14
C SER A 55 -5.72 3.16 4.19
N GLU A 56 -6.45 2.18 4.73
CA GLU A 56 -5.89 1.14 5.61
C GLU A 56 -4.71 0.39 4.97
N TYR A 57 -4.72 0.23 3.64
CA TYR A 57 -3.65 -0.45 2.91
C TYR A 57 -2.34 0.34 2.94
N TYR A 58 -2.38 1.68 3.08
CA TYR A 58 -1.17 2.48 3.23
C TYR A 58 -0.44 2.14 4.54
N ALA A 59 -1.19 2.04 5.64
CA ALA A 59 -0.64 1.58 6.92
C ALA A 59 -0.11 0.14 6.84
N GLN A 60 -0.83 -0.74 6.13
CA GLN A 60 -0.37 -2.12 5.90
C GLN A 60 0.98 -2.17 5.18
N VAL A 61 1.12 -1.47 4.05
CA VAL A 61 2.34 -1.44 3.23
C VAL A 61 3.50 -0.80 3.99
N MET A 62 3.26 0.29 4.71
CA MET A 62 4.28 0.93 5.56
C MET A 62 4.83 0.00 6.63
N ARG A 63 3.93 -0.70 7.35
CA ARG A 63 4.34 -1.70 8.35
C ARG A 63 5.16 -2.82 7.72
N GLN A 64 4.72 -3.36 6.58
CA GLN A 64 5.45 -4.46 5.95
C GLN A 64 6.84 -4.02 5.49
N MET A 65 6.99 -2.83 4.88
CA MET A 65 8.29 -2.25 4.52
C MET A 65 9.19 -2.06 5.75
N PHE A 66 8.64 -1.55 6.85
CA PHE A 66 9.39 -1.42 8.11
C PHE A 66 9.89 -2.78 8.62
N CYS A 67 9.00 -3.77 8.77
CA CYS A 67 9.35 -5.08 9.32
C CYS A 67 10.35 -5.87 8.45
N SER A 68 10.35 -5.63 7.14
CA SER A 68 11.20 -6.35 6.17
C SER A 68 12.46 -5.60 5.76
N GLY A 69 12.58 -4.32 6.12
CA GLY A 69 13.69 -3.45 5.71
C GLY A 69 13.63 -2.94 4.26
N PHE A 70 12.61 -3.30 3.46
CA PHE A 70 12.46 -2.75 2.12
C PHE A 70 12.18 -1.24 2.18
N LYS A 71 12.83 -0.48 1.28
CA LYS A 71 12.62 0.98 1.18
C LYS A 71 11.59 1.38 0.14
N ARG A 72 11.11 0.42 -0.66
CA ARG A 72 10.15 0.64 -1.75
C ARG A 72 9.20 -0.55 -1.87
N ALA A 73 7.96 -0.25 -2.25
CA ALA A 73 6.94 -1.22 -2.55
C ALA A 73 6.19 -0.88 -3.84
N HIS A 74 5.68 -1.92 -4.51
CA HIS A 74 4.63 -1.81 -5.50
C HIS A 74 3.33 -2.31 -4.88
N PHE A 75 2.38 -1.40 -4.70
CA PHE A 75 1.02 -1.74 -4.34
C PHE A 75 0.22 -1.94 -5.62
N VAL A 76 -0.20 -3.16 -5.87
CA VAL A 76 -0.85 -3.58 -7.10
C VAL A 76 -2.33 -3.82 -6.83
N VAL A 77 -3.20 -3.17 -7.59
CA VAL A 77 -4.62 -3.47 -7.60
C VAL A 77 -4.96 -4.13 -8.93
N TYR A 78 -5.39 -5.38 -8.87
CA TYR A 78 -5.78 -6.15 -10.04
C TYR A 78 -7.29 -6.34 -10.08
N ALA A 79 -7.89 -6.01 -11.21
CA ALA A 79 -9.25 -6.37 -11.58
C ALA A 79 -9.22 -7.06 -12.95
N GLU A 80 -10.34 -7.66 -13.35
CA GLU A 80 -10.40 -8.47 -14.57
C GLU A 80 -10.07 -7.69 -15.84
N LYS A 81 -10.36 -6.38 -15.85
CA LYS A 81 -10.20 -5.51 -17.02
C LYS A 81 -8.99 -4.55 -16.93
N TRP A 82 -8.33 -4.46 -15.77
CA TRP A 82 -7.30 -3.45 -15.55
C TRP A 82 -6.38 -3.83 -14.39
N ILE A 83 -5.17 -3.27 -14.43
CA ILE A 83 -4.18 -3.35 -13.37
C ILE A 83 -3.69 -1.92 -13.06
N ILE A 84 -3.60 -1.59 -11.77
CA ILE A 84 -2.98 -0.36 -11.29
C ILE A 84 -1.77 -0.73 -10.45
N VAL A 85 -0.67 -0.03 -10.65
CA VAL A 85 0.53 -0.15 -9.82
C VAL A 85 0.86 1.20 -9.20
N CYS A 86 0.76 1.30 -7.88
CA CYS A 86 1.19 2.47 -7.12
C CYS A 86 2.60 2.23 -6.58
N LYS A 87 3.52 3.16 -6.84
CA LYS A 87 4.87 3.12 -6.26
C LYS A 87 4.83 3.77 -4.89
N VAL A 88 5.18 3.03 -3.85
CA VAL A 88 5.23 3.54 -2.48
C VAL A 88 6.69 3.56 -2.01
N VAL A 89 7.10 4.68 -1.43
CA VAL A 89 8.43 4.86 -0.84
C VAL A 89 8.28 4.85 0.67
N PHE A 90 9.17 4.14 1.35
CA PHE A 90 9.17 4.11 2.81
C PHE A 90 9.47 5.50 3.38
N SER A 91 8.67 5.92 4.36
CA SER A 91 8.85 7.15 5.10
C SER A 91 8.96 6.83 6.59
N GLU A 92 10.15 7.06 7.16
CA GLU A 92 10.41 6.78 8.57
C GLU A 92 9.59 7.67 9.49
N SER A 93 9.46 8.96 9.18
CA SER A 93 8.63 9.88 9.96
C SER A 93 7.15 9.47 9.96
N THR A 94 6.63 9.06 8.80
CA THR A 94 5.26 8.53 8.68
C THR A 94 5.07 7.26 9.48
N TRP A 95 6.04 6.34 9.42
CA TRP A 95 6.00 5.11 10.20
C TRP A 95 6.05 5.37 11.72
N ILE A 96 6.90 6.27 12.19
CA ILE A 96 7.00 6.64 13.61
C ILE A 96 5.66 7.18 14.11
N ALA A 97 5.00 8.05 13.34
CA ALA A 97 3.68 8.58 13.68
C ALA A 97 2.61 7.47 13.74
N MET A 98 2.66 6.49 12.83
CA MET A 98 1.77 5.32 12.86
C MET A 98 2.05 4.41 14.05
N LYS A 99 3.32 4.13 14.33
CA LYS A 99 3.76 3.28 15.45
C LYS A 99 3.32 3.85 16.78
N SER A 100 3.40 5.16 17.00
CA SER A 100 2.93 5.79 18.24
C SER A 100 1.44 5.51 18.53
N LYS A 101 0.59 5.48 17.50
CA LYS A 101 -0.83 5.09 17.65
C LYS A 101 -0.96 3.61 18.01
N LEU A 102 -0.15 2.73 17.42
CA LEU A 102 -0.11 1.30 17.74
C LEU A 102 0.37 1.06 19.17
N ASP A 103 1.41 1.77 19.63
CA ASP A 103 1.95 1.67 20.99
C ASP A 103 0.90 2.11 22.02
N SER A 104 0.18 3.20 21.74
CA SER A 104 -0.94 3.68 22.58
C SER A 104 -2.08 2.66 22.64
N PHE A 105 -2.49 2.10 21.49
CA PHE A 105 -3.50 1.04 21.45
C PHE A 105 -3.07 -0.18 22.27
N TYR A 106 -1.82 -0.63 22.10
CA TYR A 106 -1.27 -1.77 22.83
C TYR A 106 -1.32 -1.51 24.34
N SER A 107 -0.83 -0.37 24.79
CA SER A 107 -0.71 -0.03 26.21
C SER A 107 -2.08 0.14 26.90
N ASN A 108 -3.08 0.67 26.18
CA ASN A 108 -4.39 0.98 26.76
C ASN A 108 -5.41 -0.15 26.64
N HIS A 109 -5.21 -1.10 25.71
CA HIS A 109 -6.24 -2.10 25.38
C HIS A 109 -5.72 -3.53 25.23
N ALA A 110 -4.40 -3.74 25.06
CA ALA A 110 -3.82 -5.06 24.80
C ALA A 110 -2.89 -5.57 25.91
N VAL A 111 -2.57 -4.73 26.91
CA VAL A 111 -1.94 -5.15 28.16
C VAL A 111 -3.06 -5.47 29.18
N PRO A 112 -2.94 -6.53 29.99
CA PRO A 112 -3.95 -6.91 31.00
C PRO A 112 -4.26 -5.83 32.03
#